data_AF-A0A523SXA7-F1
#
_entry.id   AF-A0A523SXA7-F1
#
_cell.length_a   1.000
_cell.length_b   1.000
_cell.length_c   1.000
_cell.angle_alpha   90.00
_cell.angle_beta   90.00
_cell.angle_gamma   90.00
#
_symmetry.space_group_name_H-M   'P 1'
#
loop_
_entity.id
_entity.type
_entity.pdbx_description
1 polymer ?
#
loop_
_entity_poly.entity_id
_entity_poly.type
_entity_poly.pdbx_seq_one_letter_code
_entity_poly.pdbx_strand_id
1 'polypeptide(L)'
;MSEKTFTELVVEAIKRIPKGKVATYGQIATKAGNPFGARQVVRVLHTLSEKHDLPWHRVINSRGTISLTGEGYELQRKFLEAEGITLDEQGKIDFDRFLWKP
;
A
#
# COMPACT_ATOMS: atom_id res chain seq x y z
N MET A 1 2.09 -21.24 20.30
CA MET A 1 1.54 -20.11 19.54
C MET A 1 1.73 -20.44 18.07
N SER A 2 0.68 -20.40 17.25
CA SER A 2 0.82 -20.62 15.80
C SER A 2 1.72 -19.52 15.22
N GLU A 3 2.66 -19.89 14.36
CA GLU A 3 3.33 -18.90 13.50
C GLU A 3 2.27 -18.15 12.69
N LYS A 4 2.45 -16.84 12.52
CA LYS A 4 1.59 -16.04 11.66
C LYS A 4 1.89 -16.38 10.21
N THR A 5 0.84 -16.58 9.44
CA THR A 5 0.94 -16.74 7.99
C THR A 5 1.42 -15.46 7.32
N PHE A 6 2.01 -15.59 6.13
CA PHE A 6 2.39 -14.44 5.31
C PHE A 6 1.23 -13.44 5.12
N THR A 7 0.02 -13.94 4.88
CA THR A 7 -1.18 -13.12 4.72
C THR A 7 -1.48 -12.28 5.95
N GLU A 8 -1.41 -12.86 7.15
CA GLU A 8 -1.63 -12.14 8.41
C GLU A 8 -0.56 -11.07 8.61
N LEU A 9 0.70 -11.38 8.32
CA LEU A 9 1.80 -10.42 8.41
C LEU A 9 1.64 -9.27 7.42
N VAL A 10 1.16 -9.52 6.20
CA VAL A 10 0.84 -8.49 5.20
C VAL A 10 -0.28 -7.59 5.71
N VAL A 11 -1.37 -8.16 6.22
CA VAL A 11 -2.50 -7.40 6.80
C VAL A 11 -2.01 -6.49 7.94
N GLU A 12 -1.19 -7.01 8.85
CA GLU A 12 -0.61 -6.24 9.94
C GLU A 12 0.33 -5.12 9.45
N ALA A 13 1.15 -5.41 8.44
CA ALA A 13 2.05 -4.43 7.86
C ALA A 13 1.29 -3.27 7.21
N ILE A 14 0.21 -3.57 6.46
CA ILE A 14 -0.62 -2.54 5.80
C ILE A 14 -1.33 -1.67 6.85
N LYS A 15 -1.88 -2.27 7.91
CA LYS A 15 -2.54 -1.52 9.00
C LYS A 15 -1.62 -0.57 9.75
N ARG A 16 -0.32 -0.84 9.76
CA ARG A 16 0.69 0.00 10.41
C ARG A 16 1.11 1.21 9.57
N ILE A 17 0.70 1.31 8.30
CA ILE A 17 1.03 2.47 7.48
C ILE A 17 0.26 3.67 8.03
N PRO A 18 0.94 4.71 8.54
CA PRO A 18 0.26 5.86 9.15
C PRO A 18 -0.44 6.71 8.09
N LYS A 19 -1.43 7.50 8.54
CA LYS A 19 -2.11 8.50 7.69
C LYS A 19 -1.09 9.48 7.10
N GLY A 20 -1.22 9.80 5.82
CA GLY A 20 -0.31 10.72 5.12
C GLY A 20 1.02 10.07 4.73
N LYS A 21 1.14 8.73 4.81
CA LYS A 21 2.29 7.97 4.29
C LYS A 21 1.84 6.87 3.35
N VAL A 22 2.74 6.47 2.46
CA VAL A 22 2.55 5.39 1.51
C VAL A 22 3.62 4.32 1.65
N ALA A 23 3.29 3.08 1.31
CA ALA A 23 4.26 2.00 1.25
C ALA A 23 4.18 1.30 -0.10
N THR A 24 5.31 0.74 -0.55
CA THR A 24 5.34 -0.05 -1.79
C THR A 24 4.95 -1.49 -1.53
N TYR A 25 4.39 -2.18 -2.54
CA TYR A 25 4.12 -3.63 -2.46
C TYR A 25 5.36 -4.43 -2.03
N GLY A 26 6.55 -4.04 -2.51
CA GLY A 26 7.81 -4.70 -2.17
C GLY A 26 8.21 -4.47 -0.71
N GLN A 27 8.03 -3.26 -0.16
CA GLN A 27 8.28 -2.99 1.26
C GLN A 27 7.38 -3.83 2.16
N ILE A 28 6.09 -3.93 1.82
CA ILE A 28 5.14 -4.74 2.60
C ILE A 28 5.51 -6.22 2.53
N ALA A 29 5.84 -6.72 1.34
CA ALA A 29 6.24 -8.11 1.15
C ALA A 29 7.52 -8.44 1.94
N THR A 30 8.52 -7.55 1.89
CA THR A 30 9.77 -7.67 2.67
C THR A 30 9.48 -7.68 4.18
N LYS A 31 8.61 -6.78 4.65
CA LYS A 31 8.21 -6.71 6.06
C LYS A 31 7.42 -7.93 6.53
N ALA A 32 6.71 -8.59 5.62
CA ALA A 32 6.01 -9.85 5.87
C ALA A 32 6.89 -11.10 5.70
N GLY A 33 8.21 -10.94 5.47
CA GLY A 33 9.17 -12.04 5.44
C GLY A 33 9.39 -12.68 4.07
N ASN A 34 8.80 -12.14 3.00
CA ASN A 34 9.04 -12.61 1.62
C ASN A 34 9.25 -11.41 0.68
N PRO A 35 10.49 -10.99 0.41
CA PRO A 35 10.79 -9.87 -0.50
C PRO A 35 10.21 -10.05 -1.92
N PHE A 36 10.03 -11.28 -2.38
CA PHE A 36 9.47 -11.60 -3.69
C PHE A 36 7.93 -11.73 -3.68
N GLY A 37 7.31 -11.52 -2.52
CA GLY A 37 5.87 -11.69 -2.28
C GLY A 37 4.99 -10.54 -2.76
N ALA A 38 5.49 -9.60 -3.56
CA ALA A 38 4.74 -8.40 -3.97
C ALA A 38 3.40 -8.74 -4.66
N ARG A 39 3.37 -9.76 -5.54
CA ARG A 39 2.12 -10.24 -6.17
C ARG A 39 1.14 -10.84 -5.16
N GLN A 40 1.66 -11.51 -4.13
CA GLN A 40 0.83 -12.04 -3.04
C GLN A 40 0.21 -10.89 -2.22
N VAL A 41 0.95 -9.80 -1.98
CA VAL A 41 0.40 -8.58 -1.34
C VAL A 41 -0.76 -8.00 -2.14
N VAL A 42 -0.64 -7.91 -3.46
CA VAL A 42 -1.74 -7.44 -4.33
C VAL A 42 -2.98 -8.33 -4.18
N ARG A 43 -2.80 -9.66 -4.17
CA ARG A 43 -3.91 -10.61 -3.95
C ARG A 43 -4.55 -10.43 -2.57
N VAL A 44 -3.75 -10.22 -1.53
CA VAL A 44 -4.25 -9.94 -0.17
C VAL A 44 -5.07 -8.66 -0.15
N LEU A 45 -4.59 -7.58 -0.74
CA LEU A 45 -5.36 -6.34 -0.85
C LEU A 45 -6.68 -6.56 -1.59
N HIS A 46 -6.67 -7.26 -2.73
CA HIS A 46 -7.90 -7.49 -3.49
C HIS A 46 -8.92 -8.34 -2.72
N THR A 47 -8.48 -9.35 -1.96
CA THR A 47 -9.39 -10.29 -1.28
C THR A 47 -9.78 -9.86 0.14
N LEU A 48 -8.91 -9.13 0.83
CA LEU A 48 -9.04 -8.89 2.28
C LEU A 48 -9.21 -7.41 2.66
N SER A 49 -9.15 -6.47 1.72
CA SER A 49 -9.26 -5.04 2.07
C SER A 49 -10.58 -4.70 2.76
N GLU A 50 -11.71 -5.12 2.20
CA GLU A 50 -13.03 -4.86 2.78
C GLU A 50 -13.20 -5.57 4.12
N LYS A 51 -12.82 -6.85 4.18
CA LYS A 51 -12.95 -7.69 5.39
C LYS A 51 -12.18 -7.14 6.59
N HIS A 52 -11.02 -6.53 6.36
CA HIS A 52 -10.12 -6.09 7.43
C HIS A 52 -10.02 -4.56 7.55
N ASP A 53 -10.82 -3.81 6.79
CA ASP A 53 -10.75 -2.35 6.67
C ASP A 53 -9.32 -1.86 6.44
N LEU A 54 -8.69 -2.41 5.39
CA LEU A 54 -7.29 -2.09 5.10
C LEU A 54 -7.21 -0.72 4.41
N PRO A 55 -6.23 0.13 4.79
CA PRO A 55 -5.92 1.38 4.08
C PRO A 55 -5.21 1.08 2.75
N TRP A 56 -5.91 0.41 1.84
CA TRP A 56 -5.38 -0.11 0.57
C TRP A 56 -4.84 1.02 -0.32
N HIS A 57 -5.44 2.21 -0.23
CA HIS A 57 -5.04 3.39 -1.00
C HIS A 57 -3.63 3.86 -0.68
N ARG A 58 -3.11 3.55 0.52
CA ARG A 58 -1.73 3.87 0.93
C ARG A 58 -0.68 2.93 0.31
N VAL A 59 -1.10 1.90 -0.42
CA VAL A 59 -0.18 0.94 -1.05
C VAL A 59 -0.05 1.22 -2.55
N ILE A 60 1.19 1.45 -3.00
CA ILE A 60 1.49 1.83 -4.39
C ILE A 60 2.66 1.03 -4.96
N ASN A 61 2.99 1.26 -6.24
CA ASN A 61 4.13 0.59 -6.87
C ASN A 61 5.49 1.20 -6.47
N SER A 62 6.56 0.48 -6.81
CA SER A 62 7.94 0.89 -6.55
C SER A 62 8.40 2.15 -7.32
N ARG A 63 7.65 2.57 -8.34
CA ARG A 63 7.94 3.79 -9.12
C ARG A 63 7.35 5.05 -8.51
N GLY A 64 6.58 4.94 -7.43
CA GLY A 64 5.93 6.08 -6.81
C GLY A 64 4.57 6.42 -7.40
N THR A 65 3.99 5.57 -8.25
CA THR A 65 2.72 5.88 -8.91
C THR A 65 1.61 4.92 -8.47
N ILE A 66 0.37 5.36 -8.64
CA ILE A 66 -0.81 4.50 -8.47
C ILE A 66 -0.78 3.41 -9.55
N SER A 67 -1.01 2.16 -9.14
CA SER A 67 -1.02 1.00 -10.04
C SER A 67 -2.36 0.77 -10.74
N LEU A 68 -3.45 1.32 -10.20
CA LEU A 68 -4.79 1.20 -10.75
C LEU A 68 -5.00 2.14 -11.94
N THR A 69 -6.03 1.87 -12.74
CA THR A 69 -6.45 2.67 -13.90
C THR A 69 -7.95 2.96 -13.82
N GLY A 70 -8.44 3.97 -14.55
CA GLY A 70 -9.86 4.32 -14.59
C GLY A 70 -10.40 4.76 -13.23
N GLU A 71 -11.59 4.30 -12.85
CA GLU A 71 -12.25 4.70 -11.59
C GLU A 71 -11.42 4.34 -10.34
N GLY A 72 -10.72 3.20 -10.35
CA GLY A 72 -9.86 2.79 -9.24
C GLY A 72 -8.68 3.73 -9.02
N TYR A 73 -8.13 4.31 -10.09
CA TYR A 73 -7.10 5.34 -10.01
C TYR A 73 -7.63 6.59 -9.34
N GLU A 74 -8.77 7.11 -9.81
CA GLU A 74 -9.38 8.32 -9.27
C GLU A 74 -9.78 8.17 -7.81
N LEU A 75 -10.30 6.99 -7.43
CA LEU A 75 -10.65 6.70 -6.04
C LEU A 75 -9.42 6.67 -5.14
N GLN A 76 -8.37 5.96 -5.55
CA GLN A 76 -7.12 5.88 -4.79
C GLN A 76 -6.49 7.27 -4.63
N ARG A 77 -6.48 8.06 -5.71
CA ARG A 77 -5.99 9.43 -5.72
C ARG A 77 -6.74 10.31 -4.72
N LYS A 78 -8.08 10.30 -4.75
CA LYS A 78 -8.91 11.09 -3.83
C LYS A 78 -8.64 10.74 -2.37
N PHE A 79 -8.47 9.46 -2.04
CA PHE A 79 -8.14 9.06 -0.67
C PHE A 79 -6.75 9.53 -0.24
N LEU A 80 -5.76 9.45 -1.13
CA LEU A 80 -4.41 9.95 -0.87
C LEU A 80 -4.42 11.48 -0.67
N GLU A 81 -5.11 12.22 -1.52
CA GLU A 81 -5.26 13.67 -1.43
C GLU A 81 -5.98 14.10 -0.14
N ALA A 82 -7.01 13.36 0.29
CA ALA A 82 -7.69 13.57 1.57
C ALA A 82 -6.78 13.35 2.79
N GLU A 83 -5.67 12.65 2.62
CA GLU A 83 -4.61 12.49 3.62
C GLU A 83 -3.47 13.50 3.47
N GLY A 84 -3.57 14.44 2.52
CA GLY A 84 -2.54 15.44 2.25
C GLY A 84 -1.39 14.93 1.38
N ILE A 85 -1.55 13.77 0.73
CA ILE A 85 -0.56 13.21 -0.20
C ILE A 85 -0.87 13.74 -1.60
N THR A 86 0.00 14.59 -2.11
CA THR A 86 -0.13 15.19 -3.45
C THR A 86 0.67 14.38 -4.47
N LEU A 87 0.08 14.20 -5.65
CA LEU A 87 0.75 13.63 -6.82
C LEU A 87 1.22 14.78 -7.73
N ASP A 88 2.35 14.59 -8.41
CA ASP A 88 2.84 15.54 -9.42
C ASP A 88 2.07 15.43 -10.75
N GLU A 89 2.46 16.25 -11.74
CA GLU A 89 1.85 16.25 -13.09
C GLU A 89 1.94 14.91 -13.81
N GLN A 90 2.87 14.04 -13.40
CA GLN A 90 3.09 12.70 -13.95
C GLN A 90 2.40 11.60 -13.12
N GLY A 91 1.63 11.97 -12.08
CA GLY A 91 0.95 11.03 -11.19
C GLY A 91 1.89 10.33 -10.22
N LYS A 92 3.04 10.91 -9.92
CA LYS A 92 4.04 10.37 -8.99
C LYS A 92 3.96 11.03 -7.62
N ILE A 93 4.13 10.21 -6.60
CA ILE A 93 4.18 10.60 -5.20
C ILE A 93 5.63 10.82 -4.80
N ASP A 94 5.88 11.95 -4.14
CA ASP A 94 7.19 12.27 -3.58
C ASP A 94 7.53 11.30 -2.43
N PHE A 95 8.47 10.39 -2.69
CA PHE A 95 8.92 9.41 -1.72
C PHE A 95 9.74 10.00 -0.59
N ASP A 96 10.44 11.11 -0.80
CA ASP A 96 11.21 11.72 0.28
C ASP A 96 10.28 12.26 1.36
N ARG A 97 9.09 12.73 0.95
CA ARG A 97 8.07 13.27 1.85
C ARG A 97 7.12 12.20 2.39
N PHE A 98 6.64 11.30 1.54
CA PHE A 98 5.49 10.45 1.87
C PHE A 98 5.83 8.96 2.03
N LEU A 99 7.01 8.49 1.63
CA LEU A 99 7.35 7.08 1.79
C LEU A 99 7.43 6.73 3.27
N TRP A 100 6.72 5.67 3.65
CA TRP A 100 6.80 5.09 4.98
C TRP A 100 8.16 4.43 5.17
N LYS A 101 8.95 5.00 6.08
CA LYS A 101 10.20 4.44 6.58
C LYS A 101 9.88 3.89 7.98
N PRO A 102 9.77 2.56 8.13
CA PRO A 102 9.48 1.94 9.42
C PRO A 102 10.65 2.06 10.40
#